data_AF-A0A838J609-F1
#
_entry.id   AF-A0A838J609-F1
#
_cell.length_a   1.000
_cell.length_b   1.000
_cell.length_c   1.000
_cell.angle_alpha   90.00
_cell.angle_beta   90.00
_cell.angle_gamma   90.00
#
_symmetry.space_group_name_H-M   'P 1'
#
loop_
_entity.id
_entity.type
_entity.pdbx_description
1 polymer ?
#
loop_
_entity_poly.entity_id
_entity_poly.type
_entity_poly.pdbx_seq_one_letter_code
_entity_poly.pdbx_strand_id
1 'polypeptide(L)'
;MLKDYRHSLDKLAAAPPKRKAALIRSLLPGIEAALNSGQTLKDIWDVLGKDGLEISYRVFHITVSRARKLRKQTATSIWGKQDKPCEARGLREAKVETVEGRDPLANLSRLEEKRPGFHWRGTQSLKTAVNATEDLNDKNKQ
;
A
#
# COMPACT_ATOMS: atom_id res chain seq x y z
N MET A 1 -41.03 23.59 3.31
CA MET A 1 -40.13 23.78 4.45
C MET A 1 -38.80 23.08 4.17
N LEU A 2 -37.80 23.80 3.64
CA LEU A 2 -36.42 23.29 3.70
C LEU A 2 -36.05 23.31 5.17
N LYS A 3 -35.98 22.14 5.82
CA LYS A 3 -35.47 22.06 7.19
C LYS A 3 -34.01 22.52 7.17
N ASP A 4 -33.57 23.21 8.20
CA ASP A 4 -32.18 23.67 8.35
C ASP A 4 -31.25 22.49 8.65
N TYR A 5 -31.09 21.61 7.66
CA TYR A 5 -30.25 20.43 7.72
C TYR A 5 -28.78 20.82 7.98
N ARG A 6 -28.34 21.98 7.47
CA ARG A 6 -27.01 22.53 7.72
C ARG A 6 -26.75 22.73 9.21
N HIS A 7 -27.65 23.43 9.90
CA HIS A 7 -27.54 23.67 11.34
C HIS A 7 -27.57 22.38 12.16
N SER A 8 -28.33 21.38 11.72
CA SER A 8 -28.38 20.06 12.35
C SER A 8 -27.06 19.29 12.18
N LEU A 9 -26.44 19.39 11.00
CA LEU A 9 -25.14 18.79 10.70
C LEU A 9 -24.00 19.49 11.45
N ASP A 10 -24.03 20.82 11.56
CA ASP A 10 -23.00 21.60 12.28
C ASP A 10 -23.00 21.26 13.78
N LYS A 11 -24.19 21.13 14.39
CA LYS A 11 -24.34 20.64 15.77
C LYS A 11 -23.73 19.24 15.95
N LEU A 12 -23.92 18.36 14.98
CA LEU A 12 -23.37 17.01 15.03
C LEU A 12 -21.84 16.99 14.82
N ALA A 13 -21.32 17.89 13.99
CA ALA A 13 -19.89 18.02 13.73
C ALA A 13 -19.11 18.60 14.92
N ALA A 14 -19.74 19.46 15.72
CA ALA A 14 -19.14 20.01 16.94
C ALA A 14 -19.05 18.99 18.09
N ALA A 15 -19.85 17.92 18.05
CA ALA A 15 -19.82 16.88 19.07
C ALA A 15 -18.56 16.01 18.98
N PRO A 16 -18.06 15.46 20.11
CA PRO A 16 -16.90 14.59 20.10
C PRO A 16 -17.13 13.35 19.22
N PRO A 17 -16.08 12.85 18.54
CA PRO A 17 -16.21 11.76 17.59
C PRO A 17 -16.63 10.46 18.29
N LYS A 18 -17.87 10.02 18.05
CA LYS A 18 -18.37 8.74 18.55
C LYS A 18 -17.63 7.52 17.99
N ARG A 19 -16.97 7.66 16.84
CA ARG A 19 -16.28 6.56 16.14
C ARG A 19 -14.79 6.56 16.50
N LYS A 20 -14.27 5.41 16.96
CA LYS A 20 -12.85 5.21 17.28
C LYS A 20 -11.92 5.61 16.13
N ALA A 21 -12.29 5.33 14.88
CA ALA A 21 -11.51 5.75 13.70
C ALA A 21 -11.48 7.27 13.48
N ALA A 22 -12.54 8.00 13.85
CA ALA A 22 -12.54 9.47 13.77
C ALA A 22 -11.68 10.07 14.89
N LEU A 23 -11.71 9.48 16.09
CA LEU A 23 -10.82 9.83 17.19
C LEU A 23 -9.33 9.59 16.84
N ILE A 24 -8.99 8.47 16.21
CA ILE A 24 -7.61 8.22 15.75
C ILE A 24 -7.17 9.25 14.70
N ARG A 25 -8.09 9.72 13.84
CA ARG A 25 -7.77 10.77 12.86
C ARG A 25 -7.51 12.12 13.54
N SER A 26 -8.28 12.49 14.56
CA SER A 26 -8.04 13.74 15.31
C SER A 26 -6.75 13.68 16.12
N LEU A 27 -6.38 12.50 16.65
CA LEU A 27 -5.13 12.28 17.38
C LEU A 27 -3.90 12.11 16.48
N LEU A 28 -4.07 11.99 15.17
CA LEU A 28 -2.98 11.68 14.24
C LEU A 28 -1.77 12.63 14.34
N PRO A 29 -1.92 13.96 14.47
CA PRO A 29 -0.78 14.85 14.66
C PRO A 29 0.03 14.54 15.92
N GLY A 30 -0.64 14.19 17.03
CA GLY A 30 0.03 13.79 18.27
C GLY A 30 0.74 12.44 18.15
N ILE A 31 0.12 11.48 17.45
CA ILE A 31 0.75 10.18 17.14
C ILE A 31 2.02 10.39 16.31
N GLU A 32 1.98 11.29 15.31
CA GLU A 32 3.16 11.62 14.50
C GLU A 32 4.27 12.29 15.31
N ALA A 33 3.93 13.22 16.21
CA ALA A 33 4.89 13.84 17.11
C ALA A 33 5.57 12.81 18.04
N ALA A 34 4.81 11.89 18.62
CA ALA A 34 5.34 10.83 19.47
C ALA A 34 6.28 9.89 18.68
N LEU A 35 5.93 9.55 17.44
CA LEU A 35 6.81 8.75 16.57
C LEU A 35 8.10 9.50 16.22
N ASN A 36 8.02 10.82 15.97
CA ASN A 36 9.21 11.64 15.70
C ASN A 36 10.13 11.76 16.93
N SER A 37 9.57 11.63 18.15
CA SER A 37 10.37 11.53 19.38
C SER A 37 10.98 10.15 19.63
N GLY A 38 10.76 9.17 18.73
CA GLY A 38 11.33 7.82 18.84
C GLY A 38 10.45 6.81 19.57
N GLN A 39 9.22 7.16 19.94
CA GLN A 39 8.28 6.19 20.52
C GLN A 39 7.83 5.18 19.48
N THR A 40 7.53 3.94 19.90
CA THR A 40 7.00 2.95 18.97
C THR A 40 5.48 3.08 18.84
N LEU A 41 4.94 2.64 17.71
CA LEU A 41 3.49 2.63 17.50
C LEU A 41 2.76 1.69 18.48
N LYS A 42 3.46 0.69 19.01
CA LYS A 42 2.93 -0.24 20.02
C LYS A 42 2.81 0.43 21.39
N ASP A 43 3.80 1.22 21.78
CA ASP A 43 3.78 1.94 23.06
C ASP A 43 2.66 3.00 23.06
N ILE A 44 2.53 3.72 21.93
CA ILE A 44 1.42 4.67 21.73
C ILE A 44 0.06 3.96 21.83
N TRP A 45 -0.07 2.76 21.24
CA TRP A 45 -1.30 1.97 21.34
C TRP A 45 -1.60 1.54 22.78
N ASP A 46 -0.60 1.10 23.53
CA ASP A 46 -0.77 0.67 24.92
C ASP A 46 -1.20 1.83 25.83
N VAL A 47 -0.56 3.00 25.68
CA VAL A 47 -0.93 4.23 26.41
C VAL A 47 -2.35 4.66 26.07
N LEU A 48 -2.70 4.73 24.78
CA LEU A 48 -4.07 5.09 24.38
C LEU A 48 -5.10 4.05 24.82
N GLY A 49 -4.71 2.78 24.91
CA GLY A 49 -5.56 1.70 25.43
C GLY A 49 -5.90 1.92 26.91
N LYS A 50 -4.92 2.31 27.73
CA LYS A 50 -5.11 2.66 29.15
C LYS A 50 -6.05 3.87 29.32
N ASP A 51 -6.03 4.80 28.38
CA ASP A 51 -6.91 5.98 28.37
C ASP A 51 -8.33 5.69 27.82
N GLY A 52 -8.62 4.44 27.45
CA GLY A 52 -9.95 3.99 27.01
C GLY A 52 -10.11 3.72 25.51
N LEU A 53 -9.04 3.73 24.72
CA LEU A 53 -9.08 3.32 23.32
C LEU A 53 -9.02 1.79 23.18
N GLU A 54 -10.13 1.12 23.50
CA GLU A 54 -10.23 -0.34 23.42
C GLU A 54 -10.31 -0.83 21.97
N ILE A 55 -9.17 -1.02 21.31
CA ILE A 55 -9.08 -1.62 19.98
C ILE A 55 -7.88 -2.55 19.92
N SER A 56 -7.97 -3.57 19.07
CA SER A 56 -6.79 -4.41 18.82
C SER A 56 -5.69 -3.60 18.12
N TYR A 57 -4.45 -3.95 18.42
CA TYR A 57 -3.27 -3.33 17.80
C TYR A 57 -3.33 -3.36 16.26
N ARG A 58 -3.80 -4.46 15.67
CA ARG A 58 -3.94 -4.58 14.21
C ARG A 58 -4.92 -3.54 13.63
N VAL A 59 -6.05 -3.33 14.29
CA VAL A 59 -7.05 -2.34 13.87
C VAL A 59 -6.51 -0.93 14.04
N PHE A 60 -5.81 -0.65 15.14
CA PHE A 60 -5.12 0.62 15.36
C PHE A 60 -4.09 0.90 14.25
N HIS A 61 -3.22 -0.05 13.95
CA HIS A 61 -2.19 0.09 12.93
C HIS A 61 -2.80 0.40 11.54
N ILE A 62 -3.84 -0.34 11.14
CA ILE A 62 -4.53 -0.14 9.86
C ILE A 62 -5.22 1.22 9.82
N THR A 63 -5.88 1.63 10.89
CA THR A 63 -6.60 2.91 10.95
C THR A 63 -5.64 4.10 10.90
N VAL A 64 -4.53 4.06 11.63
CA VAL A 64 -3.45 5.06 11.53
C VAL A 64 -2.89 5.13 10.11
N SER A 65 -2.61 3.97 9.50
CA SER A 65 -2.11 3.91 8.12
C SER A 65 -3.07 4.54 7.12
N ARG A 66 -4.37 4.28 7.26
CA ARG A 66 -5.43 4.90 6.43
C ARG A 66 -5.53 6.40 6.68
N ALA A 67 -5.44 6.83 7.93
CA ALA A 67 -5.50 8.25 8.30
C ALA A 67 -4.33 9.04 7.67
N ARG A 68 -3.12 8.48 7.65
CA ARG A 68 -1.96 9.07 6.95
C ARG A 68 -2.19 9.18 5.44
N LYS A 69 -2.73 8.13 4.81
CA LYS A 69 -3.02 8.15 3.35
C LYS A 69 -4.04 9.23 2.99
N LEU A 70 -5.07 9.41 3.80
CA LEU A 70 -6.09 10.43 3.56
C LEU A 70 -5.50 11.86 3.59
N ARG A 71 -4.63 12.17 4.57
CA ARG A 71 -3.95 13.47 4.62
C ARG A 71 -3.05 13.71 3.41
N LYS A 72 -2.32 12.68 2.97
CA LYS A 72 -1.48 12.75 1.76
C LYS A 72 -2.30 12.96 0.49
N GLN A 73 -3.49 12.37 0.42
CA GLN A 73 -4.41 12.62 -0.70
C GLN A 73 -4.90 14.06 -0.70
N THR A 74 -5.31 14.63 0.43
CA THR A 74 -5.77 16.04 0.46
C THR A 74 -4.68 17.04 0.04
N ALA A 75 -3.40 16.74 0.28
CA ALA A 75 -2.29 17.61 -0.13
C ALA A 75 -1.78 17.37 -1.57
N THR A 76 -2.19 16.29 -2.25
CA THR A 76 -1.65 15.90 -3.57
C THR A 76 -2.73 15.46 -4.57
N SER A 77 -4.01 15.45 -4.21
CA SER A 77 -5.10 14.98 -5.09
C SER A 77 -5.72 16.07 -5.95
N ILE A 78 -5.18 17.29 -5.92
CA ILE A 78 -5.29 18.15 -7.10
C ILE A 78 -4.13 17.73 -8.01
N TRP A 79 -4.41 16.80 -8.92
CA TRP A 79 -3.50 16.43 -10.01
C TRP A 79 -2.28 15.56 -9.66
N GLY A 80 -2.28 14.32 -10.15
CA GLY A 80 -1.04 13.55 -10.27
C GLY A 80 -1.26 12.05 -10.15
N LYS A 81 -1.52 11.41 -11.29
CA LYS A 81 -0.98 10.07 -11.50
C LYS A 81 0.54 10.20 -11.32
N GLN A 82 1.06 9.78 -10.17
CA GLN A 82 2.50 9.67 -9.99
C GLN A 82 2.91 8.29 -10.49
N ASP A 83 3.43 8.32 -11.72
CA ASP A 83 4.45 7.39 -12.16
C ASP A 83 5.57 7.34 -11.11
N LYS A 84 6.07 6.13 -10.92
CA LYS A 84 7.13 5.79 -9.96
C LYS A 84 8.39 6.60 -10.28
N PRO A 85 9.09 7.22 -9.32
CA PRO A 85 10.49 7.57 -9.51
C PRO A 85 11.33 6.33 -9.13
N CYS A 86 11.75 5.59 -10.15
CA CYS A 86 12.82 4.60 -10.00
C CYS A 86 14.08 5.20 -10.66
N GLU A 87 15.04 5.51 -9.80
CA GLU A 87 16.46 5.76 -10.08
C GLU A 87 16.84 6.96 -10.96
N ALA A 88 17.27 8.02 -10.28
CA ALA A 88 18.22 8.98 -10.83
C ALA A 88 19.60 8.29 -10.99
N ARG A 89 19.89 7.79 -12.19
CA ARG A 89 21.26 7.61 -12.68
C ARG A 89 21.35 8.18 -14.09
N GLY A 90 22.15 9.22 -14.24
CA GLY A 90 22.63 9.67 -15.55
C GLY A 90 22.11 11.03 -16.00
N LEU A 91 22.81 12.07 -15.56
CA LEU A 91 23.00 13.32 -16.28
C LEU A 91 23.28 13.04 -17.77
N ARG A 92 22.32 13.34 -18.66
CA ARG A 92 22.59 13.80 -20.03
C ARG A 92 21.52 14.81 -20.41
N GLU A 93 21.96 16.06 -20.51
CA GLU A 93 21.26 17.12 -21.21
C GLU A 93 20.91 16.65 -22.62
N ALA A 94 19.62 16.65 -22.95
CA ALA A 94 19.16 16.45 -24.31
C ALA A 94 18.08 17.49 -24.59
N LYS A 95 18.53 18.58 -25.21
CA LYS A 95 17.84 19.45 -26.17
C LYS A 95 16.34 19.17 -26.30
N VAL A 96 15.53 20.12 -25.82
CA VAL A 96 14.13 20.26 -26.23
C VAL A 96 14.14 20.74 -27.68
N GLU A 97 14.21 19.80 -28.62
CA GLU A 97 13.78 20.05 -29.99
C GLU A 97 12.28 19.79 -30.06
N THR A 98 11.55 20.83 -30.45
CA THR A 98 10.15 20.78 -30.88
C THR A 98 10.01 19.77 -32.02
N VAL A 99 9.41 18.61 -31.75
CA VAL A 99 9.13 17.60 -32.77
C VAL A 99 7.62 17.47 -32.94
N GLU A 100 7.05 18.31 -33.80
CA GLU A 100 5.89 17.87 -34.57
C GLU A 100 6.32 16.62 -35.34
N GLY A 101 5.67 15.47 -35.08
CA GLY A 101 6.00 14.19 -35.73
C GLY A 101 6.50 13.09 -34.79
N ARG A 102 6.52 13.29 -33.47
CA ARG A 102 6.81 12.18 -32.54
C ARG A 102 5.56 11.34 -32.33
N ASP A 103 5.56 10.14 -32.92
CA ASP A 103 4.47 9.17 -32.77
C ASP A 103 4.20 8.88 -31.28
N PRO A 104 2.98 9.15 -30.76
CA PRO A 104 2.63 8.92 -29.37
C PRO A 104 2.72 7.43 -28.96
N LEU A 105 2.70 6.50 -29.91
CA LEU A 105 2.77 5.06 -29.65
C LEU A 105 4.18 4.48 -29.82
N ALA A 106 5.19 5.29 -30.15
CA ALA A 106 6.57 4.83 -30.36
C ALA A 106 7.14 4.05 -29.16
N ASN A 107 6.67 4.33 -27.94
CA ASN A 107 7.06 3.59 -26.74
C ASN A 107 6.52 2.16 -26.73
N LEU A 108 5.29 1.93 -27.24
CA LEU A 108 4.70 0.59 -27.33
C LEU A 108 5.37 -0.25 -28.40
N SER A 109 5.61 0.32 -29.59
CA SER A 109 6.31 -0.39 -30.67
C SER A 109 7.71 -0.82 -30.25
N ARG A 110 8.46 0.05 -29.55
CA ARG A 110 9.77 -0.29 -28.96
C ARG A 110 9.68 -1.39 -27.90
N LEU A 111 8.58 -1.43 -27.14
CA LEU A 111 8.36 -2.45 -26.12
C LEU A 111 8.04 -3.81 -26.75
N GLU A 112 7.28 -3.81 -27.85
CA GLU A 112 6.93 -4.99 -28.64
C GLU A 112 8.14 -5.58 -29.36
N GLU A 113 8.96 -4.75 -30.01
CA GLU A 113 10.21 -5.19 -30.66
C GLU A 113 11.17 -5.89 -29.69
N LYS A 114 11.20 -5.42 -28.43
CA LYS A 114 12.11 -5.94 -27.40
C LYS A 114 11.44 -6.93 -26.46
N ARG A 115 10.20 -7.33 -26.72
CA ARG A 115 9.46 -8.20 -25.81
C ARG A 115 10.06 -9.61 -25.87
N PRO A 116 10.70 -10.11 -24.79
CA PRO A 116 11.08 -11.52 -24.76
C PRO A 116 9.80 -12.36 -24.83
N GLY A 117 9.80 -13.37 -25.69
CA GLY A 117 8.69 -14.31 -25.80
C GLY A 117 8.36 -14.92 -24.44
N PHE A 118 7.07 -15.13 -24.19
CA PHE A 118 6.62 -15.75 -22.96
C PHE A 118 6.67 -17.27 -23.08
N HIS A 119 7.69 -17.87 -22.50
CA HIS A 119 7.90 -19.32 -22.54
C HIS A 119 7.24 -19.95 -21.33
N TRP A 120 6.13 -20.66 -21.53
CA TRP A 120 5.54 -21.47 -20.47
C TRP A 120 6.42 -22.69 -20.19
N ARG A 121 7.09 -22.67 -19.03
CA ARG A 121 7.60 -23.90 -18.40
C ARG A 121 6.42 -24.57 -17.72
N GLY A 122 5.80 -25.54 -18.40
CA GLY A 122 4.79 -26.40 -17.79
C GLY A 122 5.35 -27.04 -16.52
N THR A 123 4.57 -27.03 -15.44
CA THR A 123 4.90 -27.79 -14.22
C THR A 123 5.03 -29.27 -14.57
N GLN A 124 6.14 -29.90 -14.21
CA GLN A 124 6.29 -31.35 -14.33
C GLN A 124 5.12 -32.02 -13.60
N SER A 125 4.38 -32.87 -14.32
CA SER A 125 3.26 -33.61 -13.74
C SER A 125 3.78 -34.51 -12.61
N LEU A 126 3.19 -34.39 -11.41
CA LEU A 126 3.43 -35.24 -10.23
C LEU A 126 2.97 -36.69 -10.45
N LYS A 127 3.43 -37.38 -11.51
CA LYS A 127 3.10 -38.79 -11.77
C LYS A 127 4.23 -39.76 -11.40
N THR A 128 5.40 -39.27 -10.99
CA THR A 128 6.56 -40.14 -10.70
C THR A 128 6.86 -40.30 -9.20
N ALA A 129 6.14 -39.61 -8.31
CA ALA A 129 6.39 -39.69 -6.86
C ALA A 129 5.75 -40.90 -6.16
N VAL A 130 4.97 -41.74 -6.87
CA VAL A 130 4.22 -42.85 -6.25
C VAL A 130 4.85 -44.23 -6.49
N ASN A 131 5.84 -44.36 -7.39
CA ASN A 131 6.41 -45.67 -7.75
C ASN A 131 7.87 -45.88 -7.29
N ALA A 132 8.39 -45.07 -6.36
CA ALA A 132 9.77 -45.19 -5.87
C ALA A 132 9.84 -45.65 -4.40
N THR A 133 8.98 -46.60 -4.02
CA THR A 133 9.05 -47.27 -2.71
C THR A 133 8.87 -48.78 -2.80
N GLU A 134 9.23 -49.38 -3.93
CA GLU A 134 9.46 -50.82 -4.03
C GLU A 134 10.75 -50.95 -4.86
N ASP A 135 11.59 -51.94 -4.57
CA ASP A 135 12.93 -52.12 -5.13
C ASP A 135 14.05 -51.31 -4.45
N LEU A 136 14.33 -51.62 -3.18
CA LEU A 136 15.69 -51.62 -2.60
C LEU A 136 15.66 -52.20 -1.17
N ASN A 137 15.16 -53.44 -1.02
CA ASN A 137 15.47 -54.23 0.17
C ASN A 137 15.51 -55.72 -0.16
N ASP A 138 16.43 -56.09 -1.04
CA ASP A 138 16.87 -57.49 -1.14
C ASP A 138 18.39 -57.54 -1.07
N LYS A 139 18.90 -57.60 0.17
CA LYS A 139 20.25 -58.04 0.50
C LYS A 139 20.19 -58.83 1.81
N ASN A 140 20.64 -60.09 1.71
CA ASN A 140 21.19 -60.94 2.78
C ASN A 140 20.21 -61.70 3.71
N LYS A 141 19.98 -62.97 3.37
CA LYS A 141 19.98 -64.13 4.28
C LYS A 141 20.45 -65.35 3.48
N GLN A 142 21.70 -65.77 3.70
CA GLN A 142 22.10 -67.03 4.36
C GLN A 142 21.70 -68.29 3.59
#